data_AF-A0A8T5J932-F1
#
_entry.id   AF-A0A8T5J932-F1
#
_cell.length_a   1.000
_cell.length_b   1.000
_cell.length_c   1.000
_cell.angle_alpha   90.00
_cell.angle_beta   90.00
_cell.angle_gamma   90.00
#
_symmetry.space_group_name_H-M   'P 1'
#
loop_
_entity.id
_entity.type
_entity.pdbx_description
1 polymer ?
#
loop_
_entity_poly.entity_id
_entity_poly.type
_entity_poly.pdbx_seq_one_letter_code
_entity_poly.pdbx_strand_id
1 'polypeptide(L)'
;MKKEVFYVKSLEEDFISKTLRAKKKVDFQSIEDIIKTKKINPNTKSFGKKSRLACTALSKNYTKTYRQQGIIFKTKDKPDYVSPFDLILLTKTNKIIVQYYRIKNNLHQYYNQELISGFEKFICKTAKEMLEKFPSPETAWKEVNKFRVKNGYKLLPKQKYRLVEYNEVIFHNPVKITPIALYGYRKNSREIARKLRLPHFISAKKFYESIKQQSLKSLTH
;
A
#
# COMPACT_ATOMS: atom_id res chain seq x y z
N MET A 1 20.86 -4.41 -15.40
CA MET A 1 20.34 -3.29 -14.59
C MET A 1 19.34 -3.79 -13.56
N LYS A 2 19.53 -3.51 -12.25
CA LYS A 2 18.49 -3.75 -11.24
C LYS A 2 17.28 -2.89 -11.60
N LYS A 3 16.13 -3.53 -11.89
CA LYS A 3 14.89 -2.82 -12.21
C LYS A 3 14.51 -1.98 -11.00
N GLU A 4 14.52 -0.65 -11.15
CA GLU A 4 14.19 0.25 -10.05
C GLU A 4 12.74 0.01 -9.59
N VAL A 5 12.54 -0.12 -8.28
CA VAL A 5 11.20 -0.31 -7.68
C VAL A 5 10.72 1.03 -7.15
N PHE A 6 9.53 1.44 -7.59
CA PHE A 6 8.82 2.59 -7.06
C PHE A 6 7.79 2.11 -6.06
N TYR A 7 7.74 2.78 -4.90
CA TYR A 7 6.78 2.50 -3.86
C TYR A 7 5.74 3.61 -3.78
N VAL A 8 4.56 3.23 -3.33
CA VAL A 8 3.43 4.14 -3.15
C VAL A 8 2.86 4.00 -1.76
N LYS A 9 2.90 5.09 -0.99
CA LYS A 9 2.19 5.23 0.27
C LYS A 9 1.00 6.14 0.04
N SER A 10 -0.19 5.61 0.26
CA SER A 10 -1.40 6.42 0.27
C SER A 10 -1.32 7.47 1.37
N LEU A 11 -1.67 8.72 1.03
CA LEU A 11 -1.58 9.82 1.97
C LEU A 11 -2.62 9.65 3.07
N GLU A 12 -2.17 10.10 4.22
CA GLU A 12 -2.92 10.10 5.44
C GLU A 12 -3.79 11.35 5.59
N GLU A 13 -3.78 12.24 4.62
CA GLU A 13 -4.56 13.50 4.69
C GLU A 13 -6.07 13.29 4.55
N ASP A 14 -6.51 12.04 4.30
CA ASP A 14 -7.89 11.57 4.48
C ASP A 14 -8.16 10.95 5.86
N PHE A 15 -7.17 10.91 6.74
CA PHE A 15 -7.29 10.32 8.06
C PHE A 15 -7.74 11.35 9.09
N ILE A 16 -9.02 11.21 9.41
CA ILE A 16 -9.50 11.15 10.79
C ILE A 16 -9.23 9.73 11.34
N SER A 17 -8.05 9.12 11.12
CA SER A 17 -7.50 8.10 12.03
C SER A 17 -6.55 8.76 13.02
N LYS A 18 -6.95 9.94 13.48
CA LYS A 18 -6.40 10.52 14.68
C LYS A 18 -6.65 9.50 15.79
N THR A 19 -5.63 9.08 16.51
CA THR A 19 -5.83 8.93 17.95
C THR A 19 -6.11 10.34 18.44
N LEU A 20 -7.38 10.74 18.55
CA LEU A 20 -7.73 11.97 19.24
C LEU A 20 -7.46 11.73 20.72
N ARG A 21 -6.26 12.02 21.19
CA ARG A 21 -6.02 12.16 22.63
C ARG A 21 -6.29 13.63 22.96
N ALA A 22 -7.35 13.88 23.74
CA ALA A 22 -7.74 15.23 24.15
C ALA A 22 -7.86 16.24 22.98
N LYS A 23 -8.54 15.86 21.88
CA LYS A 23 -8.78 16.70 20.68
C LYS A 23 -7.51 17.10 19.87
N LYS A 24 -6.31 16.64 20.23
CA LYS A 24 -5.06 16.90 19.48
C LYS A 24 -4.67 15.71 18.57
N LYS A 25 -4.07 16.01 17.41
CA LYS A 25 -3.48 15.01 16.49
C LYS A 25 -2.08 14.65 17.02
N VAL A 26 -1.82 13.40 17.37
CA VAL A 26 -0.54 12.98 18.00
C VAL A 26 0.31 12.01 17.16
N ASP A 27 -0.25 11.33 16.14
CA ASP A 27 0.45 10.24 15.41
C ASP A 27 0.44 10.43 13.88
N PHE A 28 0.54 11.67 13.38
CA PHE A 28 0.48 11.97 11.94
C PHE A 28 1.75 12.66 11.46
N GLN A 29 2.30 12.18 10.35
CA GLN A 29 3.37 12.85 9.62
C GLN A 29 2.76 13.51 8.36
N SER A 30 2.85 14.84 8.28
CA SER A 30 2.33 15.56 7.11
C SER A 30 3.14 15.24 5.86
N ILE A 31 2.54 15.43 4.68
CA ILE A 31 3.29 15.24 3.43
C ILE A 31 4.45 16.23 3.30
N GLU A 32 4.28 17.44 3.83
CA GLU A 32 5.34 18.46 3.90
C GLU A 32 6.49 17.96 4.78
N ASP A 33 6.19 17.38 5.94
CA ASP A 33 7.19 16.79 6.83
C ASP A 33 7.88 15.59 6.19
N ILE A 34 7.13 14.70 5.54
CA ILE A 34 7.68 13.53 4.83
C ILE A 34 8.68 13.98 3.76
N ILE A 35 8.32 15.00 2.96
CA ILE A 35 9.16 15.50 1.87
C ILE A 35 10.37 16.25 2.42
N LYS A 36 10.19 17.10 3.44
CA LYS A 36 11.26 17.87 4.08
C LYS A 36 12.28 16.94 4.75
N THR A 37 11.82 15.97 5.53
CA THR A 37 12.68 15.05 6.28
C THR A 37 13.17 13.87 5.44
N LYS A 38 12.58 13.66 4.25
CA LYS A 38 12.86 12.51 3.37
C LYS A 38 12.73 11.18 4.11
N LYS A 39 11.73 11.10 4.99
CA LYS A 39 11.53 9.96 5.89
C LYS A 39 10.03 9.70 6.07
N ILE A 40 9.63 8.43 6.12
CA ILE A 40 8.27 8.02 6.48
C ILE A 40 8.34 7.15 7.73
N ASN A 41 7.63 7.53 8.78
CA ASN A 41 7.53 6.75 10.01
C ASN A 41 6.41 5.68 9.92
N PRO A 42 6.56 4.53 10.63
CA PRO A 42 5.50 3.55 10.79
C PRO A 42 4.23 4.15 11.39
N ASN A 43 3.09 3.95 10.74
CA ASN A 43 1.79 4.52 11.15
C ASN A 43 0.59 3.58 10.99
N THR A 44 0.81 2.35 10.50
CA THR A 44 -0.21 1.32 10.39
C THR A 44 -0.11 0.37 11.59
N LYS A 45 -1.18 0.23 12.37
CA LYS A 45 -1.30 -0.81 13.41
C LYS A 45 -2.54 -1.68 13.13
N SER A 46 -2.33 -2.96 12.87
CA SER A 46 -3.39 -3.93 12.55
C SER A 46 -2.97 -5.37 12.82
N PHE A 47 -3.94 -6.25 13.02
CA PHE A 47 -3.79 -7.72 13.19
C PHE A 47 -2.92 -8.14 14.37
N GLY A 48 -2.98 -7.39 15.48
CA GLY A 48 -2.11 -7.63 16.64
C GLY A 48 -0.62 -7.39 16.38
N LYS A 49 -0.23 -6.83 15.22
CA LYS A 49 1.16 -6.57 14.86
C LYS A 49 1.66 -5.23 15.41
N LYS A 50 2.98 -5.10 15.51
CA LYS A 50 3.68 -3.84 15.79
C LYS A 50 3.33 -2.77 14.74
N SER A 51 3.49 -1.49 15.10
CA SER A 51 3.33 -0.40 14.15
C SER A 51 4.28 -0.59 12.96
N ARG A 52 3.80 -0.34 11.76
CA ARG A 52 4.53 -0.54 10.51
C ARG A 52 4.17 0.50 9.47
N LEU A 53 5.04 0.72 8.49
CA LEU A 53 4.69 1.41 7.26
C LEU A 53 4.18 0.38 6.25
N ALA A 54 2.95 0.56 5.79
CA ALA A 54 2.38 -0.22 4.70
C ALA A 54 2.30 0.62 3.41
N CYS A 55 2.90 0.13 2.33
CA CYS A 55 2.88 0.74 1.01
C CYS A 55 2.74 -0.32 -0.08
N THR A 56 2.66 0.10 -1.34
CA THR A 56 2.58 -0.81 -2.50
C THR A 56 3.81 -0.62 -3.38
N ALA A 57 4.46 -1.71 -3.78
CA ALA A 57 5.46 -1.70 -4.85
C ALA A 57 4.75 -1.70 -6.21
N LEU A 58 5.02 -0.69 -7.02
CA LEU A 58 4.44 -0.58 -8.36
C LEU A 58 5.05 -1.59 -9.32
N SER A 59 4.19 -2.27 -10.07
CA SER A 59 4.59 -3.17 -11.15
C SER A 59 3.54 -3.19 -12.26
N LYS A 60 3.78 -3.95 -13.35
CA LYS A 60 2.88 -4.02 -14.51
C LYS A 60 1.44 -4.36 -14.10
N ASN A 61 1.28 -5.27 -13.15
CA ASN A 61 -0.03 -5.79 -12.75
C ASN A 61 -0.51 -5.24 -11.38
N TYR A 62 0.37 -4.55 -10.65
CA TYR A 62 0.05 -3.92 -9.36
C TYR A 62 0.28 -2.41 -9.45
N THR A 63 -0.67 -1.72 -10.08
CA THR A 63 -0.68 -0.24 -10.18
C THR A 63 -1.80 0.41 -9.38
N LYS A 64 -2.72 -0.39 -8.84
CA LYS A 64 -3.73 0.13 -7.91
C LYS A 64 -3.11 0.33 -6.54
N THR A 65 -3.79 1.14 -5.74
CA THR A 65 -3.36 1.55 -4.42
C THR A 65 -4.56 1.49 -3.50
N TYR A 66 -4.30 1.38 -2.19
CA TYR A 66 -5.36 1.37 -1.19
C TYR A 66 -6.24 2.62 -1.29
N ARG A 67 -5.62 3.79 -1.53
CA ARG A 67 -6.32 5.07 -1.73
C ARG A 67 -5.85 5.80 -2.97
N GLN A 68 -6.78 6.59 -3.48
CA GLN A 68 -6.63 7.36 -4.70
C GLN A 68 -5.67 8.55 -4.60
N GLN A 69 -5.05 8.81 -3.45
CA GLN A 69 -4.06 9.88 -3.27
C GLN A 69 -2.91 9.41 -2.40
N GLY A 70 -1.70 9.88 -2.69
CA GLY A 70 -0.48 9.34 -2.09
C GLY A 70 0.80 10.03 -2.54
N ILE A 71 1.90 9.56 -1.96
CA ILE A 71 3.26 9.85 -2.38
C ILE A 71 3.83 8.63 -3.12
N ILE A 72 4.53 8.90 -4.21
CA ILE A 72 5.40 7.96 -4.90
C ILE A 72 6.83 8.26 -4.48
N PHE A 73 7.57 7.22 -4.10
CA PHE A 73 8.93 7.36 -3.61
C PHE A 73 9.82 6.18 -4.01
N LYS A 74 11.14 6.39 -3.90
CA LYS A 74 12.16 5.34 -3.91
C LYS A 74 12.76 5.19 -2.52
N THR A 75 13.29 4.03 -2.21
CA THR A 75 14.12 3.81 -1.02
C THR A 75 15.20 2.77 -1.31
N LYS A 76 16.31 2.84 -0.57
CA LYS A 76 17.33 1.78 -0.52
C LYS A 76 17.08 0.78 0.61
N ASP A 77 16.16 1.11 1.52
CA ASP A 77 15.83 0.27 2.67
C ASP A 77 15.13 -0.99 2.16
N LYS A 78 15.46 -2.12 2.78
CA LYS A 78 14.83 -3.40 2.46
C LYS A 78 13.51 -3.52 3.22
N PRO A 79 12.42 -3.99 2.58
CA PRO A 79 11.20 -4.28 3.31
C PRO A 79 11.43 -5.45 4.26
N ASP A 80 10.73 -5.44 5.39
CA ASP A 80 10.65 -6.57 6.31
C ASP A 80 9.92 -7.73 5.64
N TYR A 81 8.86 -7.43 4.90
CA TYR A 81 8.18 -8.39 4.05
C TYR A 81 7.30 -7.76 2.98
N VAL A 82 6.86 -8.59 2.03
CA VAL A 82 5.92 -8.23 0.96
C VAL A 82 4.81 -9.28 0.89
N SER A 83 3.57 -8.83 0.75
CA SER A 83 2.36 -9.63 0.56
C SER A 83 1.68 -9.22 -0.75
N PRO A 84 1.09 -10.13 -1.54
CA PRO A 84 0.43 -9.78 -2.80
C PRO A 84 -0.92 -9.05 -2.62
N PHE A 85 -1.41 -8.88 -1.38
CA PHE A 85 -2.71 -8.25 -1.07
C PHE A 85 -2.75 -7.69 0.36
N ASP A 86 -3.84 -7.05 0.75
CA ASP A 86 -4.11 -6.68 2.15
C ASP A 86 -4.37 -7.92 3.00
N LEU A 87 -3.59 -8.10 4.07
CA LEU A 87 -3.67 -9.24 4.98
C LEU A 87 -5.07 -9.45 5.60
N ILE A 88 -5.96 -8.45 5.55
CA ILE A 88 -7.35 -8.58 5.96
C ILE A 88 -8.06 -9.77 5.28
N LEU A 89 -7.65 -10.13 4.06
CA LEU A 89 -8.19 -11.27 3.32
C LEU A 89 -7.88 -12.62 3.98
N LEU A 90 -6.86 -12.68 4.83
CA LEU A 90 -6.41 -13.87 5.54
C LEU A 90 -6.87 -13.86 7.00
N THR A 91 -7.86 -13.06 7.35
CA THR A 91 -8.44 -13.06 8.71
C THR A 91 -9.53 -14.11 8.87
N LYS A 92 -9.74 -14.52 10.12
CA LYS A 92 -10.80 -15.48 10.50
C LYS A 92 -12.21 -14.94 10.32
N THR A 93 -12.39 -13.62 10.13
CA THR A 93 -13.70 -13.01 9.96
C THR A 93 -14.24 -13.16 8.54
N ASN A 94 -15.57 -13.22 8.42
CA ASN A 94 -16.29 -13.11 7.15
C ASN A 94 -16.71 -11.67 6.84
N LYS A 95 -16.66 -10.77 7.83
CA LYS A 95 -17.08 -9.36 7.70
C LYS A 95 -15.95 -8.49 7.17
N ILE A 96 -15.41 -8.82 6.00
CA ILE A 96 -14.38 -8.02 5.35
C ILE A 96 -15.03 -6.84 4.63
N ILE A 97 -14.67 -5.61 4.94
CA ILE A 97 -15.12 -4.37 4.31
C ILE A 97 -14.03 -3.81 3.40
N VAL A 98 -14.37 -3.59 2.14
CA VAL A 98 -13.45 -3.14 1.06
C VAL A 98 -13.45 -1.63 0.91
N GLN A 99 -14.58 -1.01 1.27
CA GLN A 99 -14.81 0.42 1.12
C GLN A 99 -14.36 1.14 2.39
N TYR A 100 -13.15 1.69 2.34
CA TYR A 100 -12.53 2.42 3.45
C TYR A 100 -13.47 3.45 4.12
N TYR A 101 -14.24 4.22 3.35
CA TYR A 101 -15.12 5.26 3.90
C TYR A 101 -16.20 4.72 4.85
N ARG A 102 -16.57 3.44 4.75
CA ARG A 102 -17.55 2.78 5.63
C ARG A 102 -16.99 2.39 6.98
N ILE A 103 -15.67 2.31 7.11
CA ILE A 103 -14.97 1.88 8.34
C ILE A 103 -14.02 2.94 8.89
N LYS A 104 -13.97 4.12 8.27
CA LYS A 104 -12.96 5.16 8.56
C LYS A 104 -12.83 5.49 10.05
N ASN A 105 -13.94 5.49 10.80
CA ASN A 105 -13.97 5.83 12.24
C ASN A 105 -13.68 4.62 13.15
N ASN A 106 -13.79 3.39 12.63
CA ASN A 106 -13.69 2.14 13.40
C ASN A 106 -12.57 1.22 12.89
N LEU A 107 -11.55 1.78 12.21
CA LEU A 107 -10.43 1.02 11.66
C LEU A 107 -9.74 0.14 12.70
N HIS A 108 -9.53 0.67 13.91
CA HIS A 108 -8.90 -0.05 15.01
C HIS A 108 -9.69 -1.31 15.40
N GLN A 109 -11.02 -1.26 15.37
CA GLN A 109 -11.89 -2.42 15.65
C GLN A 109 -11.85 -3.42 14.49
N TYR A 110 -11.92 -2.91 13.26
CA TYR A 110 -11.96 -3.71 12.05
C TYR A 110 -10.66 -4.49 11.82
N TYR A 111 -9.52 -3.90 12.20
CA TYR A 111 -8.21 -4.50 12.06
C TYR A 111 -7.72 -5.22 13.32
N ASN A 112 -8.53 -5.34 14.37
CA ASN A 112 -8.22 -6.17 15.55
C ASN A 112 -8.73 -7.61 15.36
N GLN A 113 -8.29 -8.26 14.29
CA GLN A 113 -8.71 -9.60 13.89
C GLN A 113 -7.50 -10.54 13.88
N GLU A 114 -7.74 -11.82 14.18
CA GLU A 114 -6.74 -12.87 14.05
C GLU A 114 -6.58 -13.30 12.58
N LEU A 115 -5.35 -13.62 12.21
CA LEU A 115 -5.02 -14.25 10.93
C LEU A 115 -5.27 -15.76 11.00
N ILE A 116 -5.64 -16.34 9.86
CA ILE A 116 -5.78 -17.79 9.68
C ILE A 116 -4.38 -18.43 9.77
N SER A 117 -4.25 -19.55 10.48
CA SER A 117 -2.98 -20.27 10.62
C SER A 117 -2.38 -20.63 9.25
N GLY A 118 -1.07 -20.46 9.08
CA GLY A 118 -0.36 -20.71 7.82
C GLY A 118 -0.46 -19.59 6.78
N PHE A 119 -0.93 -18.39 7.17
CA PHE A 119 -0.94 -17.21 6.29
C PHE A 119 0.46 -16.80 5.82
N GLU A 120 1.50 -17.20 6.57
CA GLU A 120 2.91 -16.93 6.31
C GLU A 120 3.33 -17.41 4.91
N LYS A 121 2.62 -18.39 4.34
CA LYS A 121 2.89 -18.85 2.97
C LYS A 121 2.75 -17.75 1.91
N PHE A 122 2.03 -16.67 2.20
CA PHE A 122 1.84 -15.52 1.30
C PHE A 122 2.87 -14.41 1.51
N ILE A 123 3.73 -14.54 2.51
CA ILE A 123 4.74 -13.56 2.89
C ILE A 123 6.03 -13.85 2.10
N CYS A 124 6.49 -12.85 1.36
CA CYS A 124 7.71 -12.88 0.56
C CYS A 124 8.74 -11.90 1.13
N LYS A 125 10.04 -12.15 0.90
CA LYS A 125 11.12 -11.25 1.36
C LYS A 125 11.26 -10.02 0.47
N THR A 126 10.91 -10.14 -0.81
CA THR A 126 11.09 -9.05 -1.79
C THR A 126 9.90 -8.91 -2.73
N ALA A 127 9.77 -7.72 -3.33
CA ALA A 127 8.76 -7.49 -4.37
C ALA A 127 8.99 -8.37 -5.61
N LYS A 128 10.26 -8.69 -5.93
CA LYS A 128 10.61 -9.59 -7.04
C LYS A 128 10.04 -10.99 -6.79
N GLU A 129 10.34 -11.56 -5.62
CA GLU A 129 9.85 -12.87 -5.20
C GLU A 129 8.31 -12.92 -5.18
N MET A 130 7.67 -11.87 -4.65
CA MET A 130 6.21 -11.78 -4.65
C MET A 130 5.64 -11.79 -6.07
N LEU A 131 6.24 -11.05 -7.00
CA LEU A 131 5.78 -11.00 -8.40
C LEU A 131 6.08 -12.28 -9.19
N GLU A 132 7.12 -13.04 -8.81
CA GLU A 132 7.38 -14.36 -9.39
C GLU A 132 6.35 -15.39 -8.90
N LYS A 133 6.01 -15.34 -7.61
CA LYS A 133 5.02 -16.25 -6.99
C LYS A 133 3.57 -15.88 -7.32
N PHE A 134 3.27 -14.59 -7.39
CA PHE A 134 1.94 -14.02 -7.60
C PHE A 134 1.99 -12.95 -8.70
N PRO A 135 2.18 -13.37 -9.97
CA PRO A 135 2.40 -12.45 -11.09
C PRO A 135 1.22 -11.53 -11.36
N SER A 136 0.01 -11.87 -10.92
CA SER A 136 -1.19 -11.05 -11.11
C SER A 136 -2.16 -11.13 -9.92
N PRO A 137 -3.01 -10.11 -9.74
CA PRO A 137 -4.11 -10.14 -8.79
C PRO A 137 -5.01 -11.38 -8.93
N GLU A 138 -5.26 -11.86 -10.16
CA GLU A 138 -6.09 -13.04 -10.42
C GLU A 138 -5.46 -14.29 -9.80
N THR A 139 -4.14 -14.43 -9.91
CA THR A 139 -3.38 -15.54 -9.33
C THR A 139 -3.44 -15.49 -7.81
N ALA A 140 -3.20 -14.30 -7.23
CA ALA A 140 -3.28 -14.09 -5.79
C ALA A 140 -4.69 -14.39 -5.25
N TRP A 141 -5.75 -13.95 -5.94
CA TRP A 141 -7.15 -14.18 -5.56
C TRP A 141 -7.53 -15.66 -5.52
N LYS A 142 -7.09 -16.44 -6.52
CA LYS A 142 -7.30 -17.89 -6.54
C LYS A 142 -6.63 -18.56 -5.34
N GLU A 143 -5.38 -18.19 -5.06
CA GLU A 143 -4.61 -18.78 -3.96
C GLU A 143 -5.14 -18.41 -2.57
N VAL A 144 -5.62 -17.17 -2.38
CA VAL A 144 -6.31 -16.74 -1.15
C VAL A 144 -7.55 -17.61 -0.90
N ASN A 145 -8.39 -17.75 -1.92
CA ASN A 145 -9.65 -18.48 -1.77
C ASN A 145 -9.42 -19.98 -1.55
N LYS A 146 -8.47 -20.58 -2.28
CA LYS A 146 -8.02 -21.96 -2.04
C LYS A 146 -7.52 -22.15 -0.61
N PHE A 147 -6.71 -21.20 -0.11
CA PHE A 147 -6.22 -21.23 1.26
C PHE A 147 -7.33 -21.11 2.30
N ARG A 148 -8.29 -20.20 2.11
CA ARG A 148 -9.43 -20.03 3.03
C ARG A 148 -10.26 -21.30 3.11
N VAL A 149 -10.64 -21.89 1.98
CA VAL A 149 -11.41 -23.13 1.92
C VAL A 149 -10.67 -24.29 2.59
N LYS A 150 -9.37 -24.45 2.30
CA LYS A 150 -8.54 -25.48 2.94
C LYS A 150 -8.51 -25.37 4.47
N ASN A 151 -8.68 -24.16 5.02
CA ASN A 151 -8.71 -23.91 6.45
C ASN A 151 -10.13 -23.81 7.05
N GLY A 152 -11.16 -24.28 6.33
CA GLY A 152 -12.54 -24.31 6.84
C GLY A 152 -13.29 -22.97 6.76
N TYR A 153 -12.75 -21.98 6.03
CA TYR A 153 -13.41 -20.69 5.83
C TYR A 153 -14.11 -20.59 4.48
N LYS A 154 -15.16 -19.77 4.40
CA LYS A 154 -15.88 -19.52 3.16
C LYS A 154 -15.02 -18.79 2.13
N LEU A 155 -15.32 -19.06 0.85
CA LEU A 155 -14.84 -18.27 -0.28
C LEU A 155 -15.20 -16.80 -0.09
N LEU A 156 -14.28 -15.93 -0.45
CA LEU A 156 -14.51 -14.50 -0.47
C LEU A 156 -15.40 -14.14 -1.66
N PRO A 157 -16.39 -13.26 -1.47
CA PRO A 157 -17.25 -12.85 -2.56
C PRO A 157 -16.49 -11.89 -3.49
N LYS A 158 -16.85 -11.87 -4.79
CA LYS A 158 -16.14 -11.13 -5.85
C LYS A 158 -15.90 -9.65 -5.55
N GLN A 159 -16.76 -9.03 -4.76
CA GLN A 159 -16.62 -7.62 -4.34
C GLN A 159 -15.34 -7.37 -3.51
N LYS A 160 -14.73 -8.41 -2.90
CA LYS A 160 -13.44 -8.29 -2.18
C LYS A 160 -12.22 -8.35 -3.08
N TYR A 161 -12.39 -8.62 -4.37
CA TYR A 161 -11.28 -8.70 -5.33
C TYR A 161 -10.38 -7.47 -5.32
N ARG A 162 -10.94 -6.28 -5.07
CA ARG A 162 -10.17 -5.03 -4.97
C ARG A 162 -9.00 -5.08 -3.98
N LEU A 163 -9.07 -5.93 -2.96
CA LEU A 163 -8.02 -6.08 -1.94
C LEU A 163 -6.81 -6.88 -2.44
N VAL A 164 -6.90 -7.53 -3.61
CA VAL A 164 -5.75 -8.15 -4.30
C VAL A 164 -5.19 -7.32 -5.44
N GLU A 165 -5.80 -6.18 -5.77
CA GLU A 165 -5.35 -5.35 -6.90
C GLU A 165 -4.13 -4.48 -6.56
N TYR A 166 -3.70 -4.51 -5.30
CA TYR A 166 -2.51 -3.87 -4.78
C TYR A 166 -1.80 -4.84 -3.83
N ASN A 167 -0.47 -4.77 -3.79
CA ASN A 167 0.34 -5.50 -2.83
C ASN A 167 0.62 -4.66 -1.57
N GLU A 168 1.01 -5.34 -0.49
CA GLU A 168 1.40 -4.74 0.80
C GLU A 168 2.89 -5.02 1.05
N VAL A 169 3.71 -3.99 0.88
CA VAL A 169 5.13 -3.93 1.26
C VAL A 169 5.22 -3.30 2.64
N ILE A 170 5.90 -3.99 3.55
CA ILE A 170 5.96 -3.63 4.96
C ILE A 170 7.37 -3.26 5.38
N PHE A 171 7.45 -2.18 6.17
CA PHE A 171 8.62 -1.78 6.93
C PHE A 171 8.23 -1.57 8.40
N HIS A 172 8.91 -2.22 9.34
CA HIS A 172 8.68 -2.05 10.77
C HIS A 172 9.39 -0.81 11.33
N ASN A 173 10.44 -0.35 10.65
CA ASN A 173 11.22 0.82 11.03
C ASN A 173 10.91 2.01 10.12
N PRO A 174 11.21 3.24 10.57
CA PRO A 174 11.17 4.40 9.70
C PRO A 174 12.03 4.23 8.46
N VAL A 175 11.48 4.65 7.31
CA VAL A 175 12.09 4.45 6.00
C VAL A 175 12.63 5.77 5.48
N LYS A 176 13.90 5.78 5.07
CA LYS A 176 14.47 6.91 4.33
C LYS A 176 14.03 6.82 2.88
N ILE A 177 13.51 7.92 2.36
CA ILE A 177 12.91 7.96 1.02
C ILE A 177 13.56 9.01 0.13
N THR A 178 13.47 8.80 -1.17
CA THR A 178 13.56 9.86 -2.17
C THR A 178 12.15 10.11 -2.70
N PRO A 179 11.50 11.23 -2.33
CA PRO A 179 10.22 11.62 -2.92
C PRO A 179 10.37 11.76 -4.43
N ILE A 180 9.46 11.16 -5.20
CA ILE A 180 9.48 11.22 -6.67
C ILE A 180 8.32 12.05 -7.20
N ALA A 181 7.11 11.82 -6.69
CA ALA A 181 5.91 12.50 -7.14
C ALA A 181 4.80 12.41 -6.10
N LEU A 182 3.82 13.29 -6.21
CA LEU A 182 2.50 13.09 -5.59
C LEU A 182 1.53 12.54 -6.63
N TYR A 183 0.52 11.82 -6.16
CA TYR A 183 -0.61 11.48 -7.01
C TYR A 183 -1.95 11.70 -6.31
N GLY A 184 -2.96 11.98 -7.11
CA GLY A 184 -4.36 12.07 -6.69
C GLY A 184 -5.17 12.99 -7.59
N TYR A 185 -6.47 13.04 -7.35
CA TYR A 185 -7.40 13.89 -8.11
C TYR A 185 -7.73 15.21 -7.39
N ARG A 186 -7.30 15.37 -6.12
CA ARG A 186 -7.67 16.51 -5.30
C ARG A 186 -6.83 17.76 -5.60
N LYS A 187 -7.47 18.93 -5.49
CA LYS A 187 -6.81 20.24 -5.63
C LYS A 187 -5.64 20.40 -4.65
N ASN A 188 -5.84 20.02 -3.38
CA ASN A 188 -4.81 20.15 -2.34
C ASN A 188 -3.51 19.37 -2.70
N SER A 189 -3.62 18.14 -3.21
CA SER A 189 -2.44 17.35 -3.61
C SER A 189 -1.65 18.03 -4.74
N ARG A 190 -2.33 18.71 -5.66
CA ARG A 190 -1.69 19.51 -6.72
C ARG A 190 -0.98 20.74 -6.17
N GLU A 191 -1.61 21.44 -5.24
CA GLU A 191 -1.05 22.65 -4.60
C GLU A 191 0.20 22.32 -3.79
N ILE A 192 0.14 21.25 -2.99
CA ILE A 192 1.28 20.74 -2.23
C ILE A 192 2.41 20.32 -3.17
N ALA A 193 2.10 19.57 -4.25
CA ALA A 193 3.10 19.17 -5.24
C ALA A 193 3.82 20.39 -5.85
N ARG A 194 3.06 21.43 -6.23
CA ARG A 194 3.60 22.69 -6.75
C ARG A 194 4.47 23.40 -5.72
N LYS A 195 4.00 23.55 -4.48
CA LYS A 195 4.75 24.18 -3.38
C LYS A 195 6.09 23.48 -3.14
N LEU A 196 6.10 22.15 -3.21
CA LEU A 196 7.25 21.31 -2.94
C LEU A 196 8.07 20.95 -4.19
N ARG A 197 7.73 21.55 -5.35
CA ARG A 197 8.38 21.33 -6.65
C ARG A 197 8.48 19.84 -7.03
N LEU A 198 7.43 19.07 -6.72
CA LEU A 198 7.30 17.66 -7.12
C LEU A 198 6.33 17.51 -8.30
N PRO A 199 6.60 16.58 -9.24
CA PRO A 199 5.62 16.16 -10.21
C PRO A 199 4.31 15.68 -9.57
N HIS A 200 3.20 15.92 -10.25
CA HIS A 200 1.87 15.47 -9.83
C HIS A 200 1.21 14.63 -10.91
N PHE A 201 0.67 13.47 -10.53
CA PHE A 201 -0.06 12.57 -11.42
C PHE A 201 -1.50 12.36 -10.94
N ILE A 202 -2.44 12.14 -11.86
CA ILE A 202 -3.82 11.83 -11.46
C ILE A 202 -3.96 10.47 -10.75
N SER A 203 -3.01 9.55 -10.97
CA SER A 203 -2.96 8.23 -10.31
C SER A 203 -1.56 7.62 -10.36
N ALA A 204 -1.29 6.67 -9.47
CA ALA A 204 -0.06 5.87 -9.48
C ALA A 204 0.11 5.06 -10.79
N LYS A 205 -0.99 4.61 -11.41
CA LYS A 205 -0.97 3.97 -12.73
C LYS A 205 -0.42 4.91 -13.80
N LYS A 206 -0.86 6.17 -13.82
CA LYS A 206 -0.40 7.17 -14.80
C LYS A 206 1.08 7.49 -14.65
N PHE A 207 1.56 7.55 -13.40
CA PHE A 207 3.00 7.63 -13.13
C PHE A 207 3.76 6.41 -13.67
N TYR A 208 3.26 5.20 -13.42
CA TYR A 208 3.91 3.98 -13.90
C TYR A 208 3.95 3.89 -15.44
N GLU A 209 2.89 4.34 -16.11
CA GLU A 209 2.83 4.45 -17.58
C GLU A 209 3.87 5.43 -18.13
N SER A 210 4.08 6.60 -17.48
CA SER A 210 5.03 7.60 -17.97
C SER A 210 6.48 7.13 -17.91
N ILE A 211 6.86 6.35 -16.88
CA ILE A 211 8.21 5.77 -16.78
C ILE A 211 8.47 4.78 -17.92
N LYS A 212 7.47 3.95 -18.25
CA LYS A 212 7.61 2.98 -19.34
C LYS A 212 7.84 3.66 -20.68
N GLN A 213 7.11 4.73 -20.96
CA GLN A 213 7.28 5.51 -22.19
C GLN A 213 8.68 6.13 -22.27
N GLN A 214 9.22 6.64 -21.16
CA GLN A 214 10.58 7.15 -21.10
C GLN A 214 11.62 6.06 -21.37
N SER A 215 11.46 4.87 -20.78
CA SER A 215 12.38 3.74 -21.01
C SER A 215 12.37 3.23 -22.46
N LEU A 216 11.24 3.36 -23.16
CA LEU A 216 11.12 2.97 -24.57
C LEU A 216 11.80 4.02 -25.47
N LYS A 217 11.65 5.31 -25.17
CA LYS A 217 12.30 6.40 -25.92
C LYS A 217 13.83 6.40 -25.75
N SER A 218 14.35 6.02 -24.59
CA SER A 218 15.80 5.91 -24.36
C SER A 218 16.46 4.70 -25.00
N LEU A 219 15.68 3.78 -25.58
CA LEU A 219 16.17 2.61 -26.33
C LEU A 219 16.16 2.84 -27.86
N THR A 220 15.56 3.96 -28.31
CA THR A 220 15.42 4.32 -29.73
C THR A 220 16.34 5.46 -30.15
N HIS A 221 17.25 5.89 -29.28
CA HIS A 221 18.30 6.88 -29.50
C HIS A 221 19.64 6.29 -29.05
#